data_AF-J6EF47-F1
#
_entry.id   AF-J6EF47-F1
#
_cell.length_a   1.000
_cell.length_b   1.000
_cell.length_c   1.000
_cell.angle_alpha   90.00
_cell.angle_beta   90.00
_cell.angle_gamma   90.00
#
_symmetry.space_group_name_H-M   'P 1'
#
loop_
_entity.id
_entity.type
_entity.pdbx_description
1 polymer ?
#
loop_
_entity_poly.entity_id
_entity_poly.type
_entity_poly.pdbx_seq_one_letter_code
_entity_poly.pdbx_strand_id
1 'polypeptide(L)'
;MKVFFIVSTAYIVVLLQGSKRTNTIAYNEMLMGDTFKIQHLLIGSALMSLFFHHKFTFLELAWSFSVWLESVAILPQLYMLSKGGKTRSLTVHYIFAMGLYRALYIPNWIWRNSTEDKKLDKIALFAGLLQTLLYSDFFYIYYTKVIKGKGFKLPK
;
A
#
# COMPACT_ATOMS: atom_id res chain seq x y z
N MET A 1 15.67 1.64 -12.21
CA MET A 1 14.75 1.85 -11.07
C MET A 1 14.62 0.66 -10.12
N LYS A 2 14.63 -0.61 -10.58
CA LYS A 2 14.46 -1.79 -9.68
C LYS A 2 15.44 -1.82 -8.50
N VAL A 3 16.73 -1.63 -8.74
CA VAL A 3 17.77 -1.62 -7.68
C VAL A 3 17.48 -0.56 -6.63
N PHE A 4 17.11 0.66 -7.05
CA PHE A 4 16.79 1.76 -6.14
C PHE A 4 15.63 1.40 -5.20
N PHE A 5 14.53 0.83 -5.72
CA PHE A 5 13.39 0.42 -4.89
C PHE A 5 13.74 -0.70 -3.90
N ILE A 6 14.52 -1.68 -4.33
CA ILE A 6 14.94 -2.79 -3.46
C ILE A 6 15.83 -2.26 -2.34
N VAL A 7 16.84 -1.45 -2.68
CA VAL A 7 17.79 -0.89 -1.71
C VAL A 7 17.09 0.06 -0.74
N SER A 8 16.22 0.96 -1.22
CA SER A 8 15.50 1.89 -0.35
C SER A 8 14.53 1.18 0.60
N THR A 9 13.83 0.15 0.12
CA THR A 9 12.92 -0.65 0.98
C THR A 9 13.71 -1.42 2.03
N ALA A 10 14.82 -2.06 1.66
CA ALA A 10 15.70 -2.74 2.61
C ALA A 10 16.27 -1.77 3.65
N TYR A 11 16.67 -0.58 3.22
CA TYR A 11 17.17 0.47 4.11
C TYR A 11 16.10 0.93 5.11
N ILE A 12 14.85 1.13 4.69
CA ILE A 12 13.74 1.46 5.60
C ILE A 12 13.56 0.38 6.66
N VAL A 13 13.62 -0.90 6.28
CA VAL A 13 13.51 -2.02 7.24
C VAL A 13 14.66 -2.00 8.25
N VAL A 14 15.89 -1.74 7.80
CA VAL A 14 17.06 -1.61 8.69
C VAL A 14 16.88 -0.45 9.68
N LEU A 15 16.39 0.71 9.22
CA LEU A 15 16.11 1.85 10.10
C LEU A 15 15.02 1.55 11.12
N LEU A 16 13.94 0.87 10.71
CA LEU A 16 12.86 0.45 11.61
C LEU A 16 13.37 -0.52 12.69
N GLN A 17 14.22 -1.48 12.32
CA GLN A 17 14.84 -2.39 13.28
C GLN A 17 15.84 -1.69 14.19
N GLY A 18 16.61 -0.73 13.66
CA GLY A 18 17.53 0.10 14.44
C GLY A 18 16.81 0.95 15.50
N SER A 19 15.58 1.38 15.23
CA SER A 19 14.72 2.12 16.17
C SER A 19 14.49 1.39 17.50
N LYS A 20 14.56 0.04 17.49
CA LYS A 20 14.51 -0.78 18.70
C LYS A 20 15.56 -0.35 19.75
N ARG A 21 16.75 0.07 19.29
CA ARG A 21 17.86 0.50 20.15
C ARG A 21 17.90 2.01 20.36
N THR A 22 17.55 2.82 19.37
CA THR A 22 17.69 4.28 19.44
C THR A 22 16.48 4.98 20.07
N ASN A 23 15.27 4.46 19.85
CA ASN A 23 14.02 5.04 20.32
C ASN A 23 13.03 3.95 20.76
N THR A 24 13.38 3.22 21.82
CA THR A 24 12.63 2.06 22.30
C THR A 24 11.17 2.37 22.64
N ILE A 25 10.87 3.57 23.16
CA ILE A 25 9.48 4.00 23.47
C ILE A 25 8.63 4.02 22.20
N ALA A 26 9.08 4.75 21.16
CA ALA A 26 8.35 4.86 19.90
C ALA A 26 8.26 3.52 19.16
N TYR A 27 9.31 2.69 19.24
CA TYR A 27 9.29 1.33 18.67
C TYR A 27 8.24 0.44 19.35
N ASN A 28 8.14 0.47 20.67
CA ASN A 28 7.14 -0.30 21.41
C ASN A 28 5.71 0.19 21.13
N GLU A 29 5.49 1.50 21.06
CA GLU A 29 4.18 2.07 20.67
C GLU A 29 3.75 1.60 19.27
N MET A 30 4.68 1.60 18.30
CA MET A 30 4.43 1.07 16.96
C MET A 30 4.05 -0.40 17.01
N LEU A 31 4.79 -1.22 17.77
CA LEU A 31 4.57 -2.66 17.86
C LEU A 31 3.21 -3.01 18.50
N MET A 32 2.76 -2.20 19.45
CA MET A 32 1.42 -2.33 20.06
C MET A 32 0.30 -1.93 19.10
N GLY A 33 0.58 -1.01 18.17
CA GLY A 33 -0.36 -0.60 17.12
C GLY A 33 -0.44 -1.57 15.93
N ASP A 34 0.67 -2.24 15.61
CA ASP A 34 0.79 -3.18 14.49
C ASP A 34 0.30 -4.59 14.83
N THR A 35 -1.00 -4.71 15.11
CA THR A 35 -1.63 -6.00 15.44
C THR A 35 -2.26 -6.68 14.22
N PHE A 36 -1.93 -6.25 13.00
CA PHE A 36 -2.55 -6.74 11.79
C PHE A 36 -1.99 -8.11 11.42
N LYS A 37 -2.87 -9.11 11.21
CA LYS A 37 -2.46 -10.47 10.87
C LYS A 37 -2.11 -10.59 9.39
N ILE A 38 -0.84 -10.34 9.04
CA ILE A 38 -0.33 -10.36 7.65
C ILE A 38 -0.57 -11.68 6.91
N GLN A 39 -0.75 -12.80 7.64
CA GLN A 39 -1.04 -14.11 7.08
C GLN A 39 -2.26 -14.09 6.15
N HIS A 40 -3.30 -13.30 6.48
CA HIS A 40 -4.49 -13.20 5.64
C HIS A 40 -4.18 -12.55 4.28
N LEU A 41 -3.27 -11.58 4.24
CA LEU A 41 -2.86 -10.94 3.00
C LEU A 41 -2.02 -11.90 2.16
N LEU A 42 -1.06 -12.58 2.78
CA LEU A 42 -0.21 -13.54 2.09
C LEU A 42 -1.03 -14.68 1.49
N ILE A 43 -1.94 -15.27 2.27
CA ILE A 43 -2.82 -16.34 1.80
C ILE A 43 -3.76 -15.82 0.72
N GLY A 44 -4.41 -14.66 0.93
CA GLY A 44 -5.30 -14.06 -0.05
C GLY A 44 -4.61 -13.78 -1.38
N SER A 45 -3.43 -13.16 -1.36
CA SER A 45 -2.65 -12.87 -2.56
C SER A 45 -2.11 -14.14 -3.23
N ALA A 46 -1.73 -15.17 -2.47
CA ALA A 46 -1.33 -16.46 -3.01
C ALA A 46 -2.49 -17.16 -3.73
N LEU A 47 -3.68 -17.18 -3.12
CA LEU A 47 -4.88 -17.73 -3.75
C LEU A 47 -5.24 -16.95 -5.03
N MET A 48 -5.26 -15.61 -4.97
CA MET A 48 -5.51 -14.78 -6.14
C MET A 48 -4.50 -15.02 -7.25
N SER A 49 -3.23 -15.22 -6.91
CA SER A 49 -2.19 -15.57 -7.89
C SER A 49 -2.42 -16.95 -8.53
N LEU A 50 -2.94 -17.92 -7.78
CA LEU A 50 -3.22 -19.25 -8.31
C LEU A 50 -4.45 -19.26 -9.22
N PHE A 51 -5.49 -18.47 -8.91
CA PHE A 51 -6.69 -18.38 -9.74
C PHE A 51 -6.52 -17.45 -10.95
N PHE A 52 -5.77 -16.36 -10.79
CA PHE A 52 -5.58 -15.33 -11.81
C PHE A 52 -4.10 -15.22 -12.19
N HIS A 53 -3.68 -16.02 -13.17
CA HIS A 53 -2.33 -15.99 -13.74
C HIS A 53 -2.39 -16.15 -15.26
N HIS A 54 -1.34 -15.70 -15.96
CA HIS A 54 -1.25 -15.83 -17.42
C HIS A 54 -0.76 -17.21 -17.85
N LYS A 55 0.25 -17.75 -17.15
CA LYS A 55 0.78 -19.12 -17.38
C LYS A 55 1.13 -19.76 -16.06
N PHE A 56 0.97 -21.08 -15.98
CA PHE A 56 1.30 -21.85 -14.78
C PHE A 56 2.81 -22.15 -14.74
N THR A 57 3.61 -21.08 -14.64
CA THR A 57 5.06 -21.16 -14.42
C THR A 57 5.40 -20.45 -13.13
N PHE A 58 6.48 -20.86 -12.49
CA PHE A 58 6.91 -20.27 -11.21
C PHE A 58 7.08 -18.74 -11.31
N LEU A 59 7.66 -18.23 -12.40
CA LEU A 59 7.89 -16.80 -12.58
C LEU A 59 6.59 -16.01 -12.76
N GLU A 60 5.62 -16.54 -13.50
CA GLU A 60 4.33 -15.88 -13.73
C GLU A 60 3.45 -15.90 -12.47
N LEU A 61 3.51 -17.00 -11.70
CA LEU A 61 2.88 -17.07 -10.38
C LEU A 61 3.54 -16.09 -9.40
N ALA A 62 4.88 -16.03 -9.34
CA ALA A 62 5.57 -15.08 -8.48
C ALA A 62 5.27 -13.62 -8.87
N TRP A 63 5.16 -13.33 -10.17
CA TRP A 63 4.77 -12.02 -10.67
C TRP A 63 3.33 -11.68 -10.29
N SER A 64 2.36 -12.56 -10.57
CA SER A 64 0.95 -12.34 -10.21
C SER A 64 0.77 -12.18 -8.70
N PHE A 65 1.43 -13.02 -7.90
CA PHE A 65 1.49 -12.89 -6.45
C PHE A 65 2.00 -11.51 -6.01
N SER A 66 3.08 -11.02 -6.61
CA SER A 66 3.63 -9.70 -6.26
C SER A 66 2.64 -8.57 -6.54
N VAL A 67 1.87 -8.66 -7.63
CA VAL A 67 0.86 -7.67 -8.01
C VAL A 67 -0.32 -7.69 -7.04
N TRP A 68 -0.84 -8.86 -6.71
CA TRP A 68 -1.92 -9.00 -5.73
C TRP A 68 -1.49 -8.58 -4.33
N LEU A 69 -0.29 -8.97 -3.89
CA LEU A 69 0.24 -8.58 -2.59
C LEU A 69 0.44 -7.07 -2.49
N GLU A 70 0.99 -6.45 -3.53
CA GLU A 70 1.18 -4.99 -3.58
C GLU A 70 -0.14 -4.23 -3.43
N SER A 71 -1.24 -4.75 -4.00
CA SER A 71 -2.54 -4.09 -3.91
C SER A 71 -3.06 -3.96 -2.47
N VAL A 72 -2.71 -4.91 -1.60
CA VAL A 72 -3.20 -4.99 -0.21
C VAL A 72 -2.13 -4.68 0.84
N ALA A 73 -0.85 -4.55 0.45
CA ALA A 73 0.29 -4.38 1.37
C ALA A 73 0.20 -3.13 2.26
N ILE A 74 -0.61 -2.14 1.88
CA ILE A 74 -0.81 -0.91 2.67
C ILE A 74 -1.75 -1.10 3.88
N LEU A 75 -2.54 -2.17 3.91
CA LEU A 75 -3.58 -2.39 4.93
C LEU A 75 -3.06 -2.38 6.39
N PRO A 76 -1.92 -3.01 6.75
CA PRO A 76 -1.40 -2.95 8.12
C PRO A 76 -1.12 -1.52 8.56
N GLN A 77 -0.55 -0.70 7.67
CA GLN A 77 -0.24 0.69 7.94
C GLN A 77 -1.51 1.52 8.12
N LEU A 78 -2.53 1.34 7.26
CA LEU A 78 -3.82 2.02 7.41
C LEU A 78 -4.53 1.62 8.69
N TYR A 79 -4.48 0.33 9.06
CA TYR A 79 -5.05 -0.20 10.28
C TYR A 79 -4.39 0.36 11.54
N MET A 80 -3.06 0.49 11.53
CA MET A 80 -2.34 1.13 12.63
C MET A 80 -2.74 2.61 12.77
N LEU A 81 -2.91 3.32 11.66
CA LEU A 81 -3.31 4.74 11.66
C LEU A 81 -4.74 4.97 12.12
N SER A 82 -5.66 4.06 11.81
CA SER A 82 -7.04 4.16 12.26
C SER A 82 -7.20 3.90 13.76
N LYS A 83 -6.27 3.15 14.38
CA LYS A 83 -6.23 2.94 15.84
C LYS A 83 -5.47 4.03 16.59
N GLY A 84 -4.34 4.48 16.04
CA GLY A 84 -3.48 5.49 16.65
C GLY A 84 -4.07 6.89 16.46
N GLY A 85 -4.92 7.33 17.38
CA GLY A 85 -5.62 8.63 17.33
C GLY A 85 -4.74 9.89 17.19
N LYS A 86 -3.41 9.75 17.25
CA LYS A 86 -2.41 10.79 16.93
C LYS A 86 -1.54 10.33 15.77
N THR A 87 -1.87 10.73 14.54
CA THR A 87 -0.97 10.51 13.40
C THR A 87 -0.09 11.75 13.18
N ARG A 88 1.22 11.55 13.03
CA ARG A 88 2.15 12.64 12.64
C ARG A 88 1.83 13.08 11.21
N SER A 89 1.72 14.39 10.98
CA SER A 89 1.38 14.96 9.65
C SER A 89 2.25 14.38 8.52
N LEU A 90 3.54 14.16 8.79
CA LEU A 90 4.50 13.59 7.83
C LEU A 90 4.06 12.22 7.27
N THR A 91 3.60 11.30 8.13
CA THR A 91 3.16 9.97 7.72
C THR A 91 1.91 10.06 6.84
N VAL A 92 1.02 11.01 7.13
CA VAL A 92 -0.20 11.21 6.37
C VAL A 92 0.11 11.72 4.95
N HIS A 93 1.01 12.70 4.82
CA HIS A 93 1.47 13.19 3.51
C HIS A 93 2.17 12.10 2.70
N TYR A 94 2.98 11.25 3.34
CA TYR A 94 3.66 10.13 2.68
C TYR A 94 2.66 9.14 2.05
N ILE A 95 1.65 8.71 2.83
CA ILE A 95 0.61 7.78 2.33
C ILE A 95 -0.23 8.46 1.24
N PHE A 96 -0.53 9.75 1.39
CA PHE A 96 -1.23 10.52 0.36
C PHE A 96 -0.45 10.54 -0.97
N ALA A 97 0.86 10.84 -0.94
CA ALA A 97 1.69 10.87 -2.13
C ALA A 97 1.80 9.48 -2.80
N MET A 98 1.95 8.41 -2.00
CA MET A 98 1.95 7.04 -2.53
C MET A 98 0.63 6.66 -3.19
N GLY A 99 -0.49 7.00 -2.56
CA GLY A 99 -1.82 6.78 -3.13
C GLY A 99 -2.02 7.59 -4.41
N LEU A 100 -1.62 8.87 -4.42
CA LEU A 100 -1.76 9.74 -5.57
C LEU A 100 -0.95 9.21 -6.77
N TYR A 101 0.27 8.75 -6.52
CA TYR A 101 1.07 8.05 -7.52
C TYR A 101 0.30 6.88 -8.15
N ARG A 102 -0.43 6.07 -7.36
CA ARG A 102 -1.26 4.98 -7.89
C ARG A 102 -2.50 5.48 -8.62
N ALA A 103 -3.17 6.51 -8.12
CA ALA A 103 -4.33 7.09 -8.81
C ALA A 103 -3.95 7.63 -10.21
N LEU A 104 -2.75 8.20 -10.35
CA LEU A 104 -2.23 8.69 -11.63
C LEU A 104 -1.96 7.57 -12.65
N TYR A 105 -1.88 6.30 -12.23
CA TYR A 105 -1.82 5.17 -13.18
C TYR A 105 -3.14 4.97 -13.92
N ILE A 106 -4.29 5.34 -13.34
CA ILE A 106 -5.59 5.13 -13.97
C ILE A 106 -5.71 5.94 -15.27
N PRO A 107 -5.49 7.27 -15.30
CA PRO A 107 -5.46 8.03 -16.54
C PRO A 107 -4.41 7.52 -17.53
N ASN A 108 -3.24 7.08 -17.03
CA ASN A 108 -2.21 6.49 -17.87
C ASN A 108 -2.67 5.19 -18.55
N TRP A 109 -3.40 4.30 -17.87
CA TRP A 109 -3.98 3.11 -18.50
C TRP A 109 -5.02 3.46 -19.56
N ILE A 110 -5.86 4.47 -19.30
CA ILE A 110 -6.84 4.98 -20.27
C ILE A 110 -6.14 5.52 -21.51
N TRP A 111 -5.10 6.34 -21.32
CA TRP A 111 -4.30 6.88 -22.41
C TRP A 111 -3.67 5.77 -23.25
N ARG A 112 -3.02 4.81 -22.60
CA ARG A 112 -2.36 3.68 -23.29
C ARG A 112 -3.36 2.80 -24.03
N ASN A 113 -4.54 2.55 -23.48
CA ASN A 113 -5.59 1.81 -24.16
C ASN A 113 -6.14 2.55 -25.39
N SER A 114 -6.06 3.88 -25.41
CA SER A 114 -6.50 4.71 -26.53
C SER A 114 -5.45 4.91 -27.63
N THR A 115 -4.16 4.74 -27.31
CA THR A 115 -3.05 5.10 -28.20
C THR A 115 -2.14 3.93 -28.58
N GLU A 116 -2.13 2.85 -27.80
CA GLU A 116 -1.34 1.65 -28.05
C GLU A 116 -2.26 0.45 -28.36
N ASP A 117 -2.00 -0.30 -29.43
CA ASP A 117 -2.68 -1.58 -29.76
C ASP A 117 -2.38 -2.72 -28.75
N LYS A 118 -1.68 -2.43 -27.63
CA LYS A 118 -1.37 -3.40 -26.60
C LYS A 118 -2.57 -3.64 -25.71
N LYS A 119 -2.99 -4.92 -25.63
CA LYS A 119 -3.98 -5.38 -24.65
C LYS A 119 -3.52 -4.99 -23.24
N LEU A 120 -4.35 -4.21 -22.54
CA LEU A 120 -4.15 -3.94 -21.12
C LEU A 120 -4.10 -5.25 -20.33
N ASP A 121 -3.13 -5.35 -19.42
CA ASP A 121 -3.06 -6.47 -18.50
C ASP A 121 -4.21 -6.37 -17.49
N LYS A 122 -5.16 -7.31 -17.60
CA LYS A 122 -6.35 -7.35 -16.75
C LYS A 122 -5.98 -7.52 -15.28
N ILE A 123 -4.95 -8.31 -14.95
CA ILE A 123 -4.53 -8.55 -13.57
C ILE A 123 -4.01 -7.24 -12.96
N ALA A 124 -3.13 -6.55 -13.69
CA ALA A 124 -2.58 -5.28 -13.25
C ALA A 124 -3.66 -4.18 -13.10
N LEU A 125 -4.64 -4.15 -14.01
CA LEU A 125 -5.76 -3.22 -13.95
C LEU A 125 -6.63 -3.46 -12.70
N PHE A 126 -7.07 -4.70 -12.48
CA PHE A 126 -7.93 -5.03 -11.33
C PHE A 126 -7.22 -4.83 -10.00
N ALA A 127 -5.97 -5.32 -9.88
CA ALA A 127 -5.18 -5.13 -8.67
C ALA A 127 -4.91 -3.64 -8.40
N GLY A 128 -4.63 -2.87 -9.46
CA GLY A 128 -4.39 -1.44 -9.34
C GLY A 128 -5.64 -0.62 -8.99
N LEU A 129 -6.81 -0.99 -9.52
CA LEU A 129 -8.09 -0.42 -9.10
C LEU A 129 -8.41 -0.77 -7.64
N LEU A 130 -8.23 -2.02 -7.24
CA LEU A 130 -8.39 -2.47 -5.85
C LEU A 130 -7.49 -1.66 -4.92
N GLN A 131 -6.21 -1.49 -5.28
CA GLN A 131 -5.26 -0.69 -4.53
C GLN A 131 -5.75 0.76 -4.38
N THR A 132 -6.19 1.38 -5.47
CA THR A 132 -6.69 2.77 -5.45
C THR A 132 -7.94 2.91 -4.60
N LEU A 133 -8.85 1.93 -4.63
CA LEU A 133 -10.03 1.91 -3.77
C LEU A 133 -9.66 1.83 -2.28
N LEU A 134 -8.66 1.02 -1.91
CA LEU A 134 -8.16 0.98 -0.53
C LEU A 134 -7.57 2.31 -0.06
N TYR A 135 -6.96 3.09 -0.98
CA TYR A 135 -6.50 4.45 -0.69
C TYR A 135 -7.62 5.50 -0.65
N SER A 136 -8.78 5.23 -1.23
CA SER A 136 -9.86 6.23 -1.37
C SER A 136 -10.43 6.69 -0.03
N ASP A 137 -10.63 5.76 0.92
CA ASP A 137 -11.08 6.09 2.28
C ASP A 137 -10.04 6.97 3.00
N PHE A 138 -8.76 6.66 2.80
CA PHE A 138 -7.67 7.49 3.32
C PHE A 138 -7.66 8.90 2.68
N PHE A 139 -7.89 9.03 1.38
CA PHE A 139 -7.98 10.35 0.73
C PHE A 139 -9.12 11.19 1.30
N TYR A 140 -10.27 10.58 1.56
CA TYR A 140 -11.40 11.26 2.19
C TYR A 140 -11.04 11.77 3.59
N ILE A 141 -10.43 10.92 4.42
CA ILE A 141 -9.98 11.29 5.77
C ILE A 141 -8.90 12.38 5.71
N TYR A 142 -7.96 12.28 4.77
CA TYR A 142 -6.92 13.28 4.57
C TYR A 142 -7.50 14.65 4.22
N TYR A 143 -8.38 14.69 3.22
CA TYR A 143 -9.00 15.94 2.76
C TYR A 143 -9.83 16.61 3.87
N THR A 144 -10.59 15.82 4.62
CA THR A 144 -11.45 16.34 5.70
C THR A 144 -10.67 16.81 6.93
N LYS A 145 -9.56 16.14 7.29
CA LYS A 145 -8.82 16.45 8.53
C LYS A 145 -7.63 17.39 8.32
N VAL A 146 -6.89 17.21 7.22
CA VAL A 146 -5.66 17.97 6.95
C VAL A 146 -5.96 19.25 6.17
N ILE A 147 -6.73 19.15 5.09
CA ILE A 147 -6.98 20.32 4.21
C ILE A 147 -8.07 21.23 4.79
N LYS A 148 -9.16 20.67 5.32
CA LYS A 148 -10.25 21.45 5.94
C LYS A 148 -9.99 21.85 7.40
N GLY A 149 -8.86 21.45 8.00
CA GLY A 149 -8.46 21.85 9.36
C GLY A 149 -9.37 21.34 10.48
N LYS A 150 -10.27 20.38 10.24
CA LYS A 150 -11.08 19.77 11.30
C LYS A 150 -10.19 18.79 12.08
N GLY A 151 -9.83 19.16 13.30
CA GLY A 151 -8.88 18.43 14.15
C GLY A 151 -9.11 16.92 14.21
N PHE A 152 -8.00 16.17 14.31
CA PHE A 152 -7.96 14.70 14.39
C PHE A 152 -8.78 14.17 15.58
N LYS A 153 -10.05 13.85 15.37
CA LYS A 153 -10.79 12.88 16.18
C LYS A 153 -11.40 11.86 15.22
N LEU A 154 -11.03 10.60 15.38
CA LEU A 154 -11.71 9.48 14.72
C LEU A 154 -13.04 9.23 15.45
N PRO A 155 -14.13 8.93 14.73
CA PRO A 155 -15.38 8.53 15.37
C PRO A 155 -15.15 7.27 16.21
N LYS A 156 -15.81 7.22 17.37
CA LYS A 156 -15.76 6.11 18.33
C LYS A 156 -16.35 4.83 17.75
#